data_AF-A0A936G3T5-F1
#
_entry.id   AF-A0A936G3T5-F1
#
_cell.length_a   1.000
_cell.length_b   1.000
_cell.length_c   1.000
_cell.angle_alpha   90.00
_cell.angle_beta   90.00
_cell.angle_gamma   90.00
#
_symmetry.space_group_name_H-M   'P 1'
#
loop_
_entity.id
_entity.type
_entity.pdbx_description
1 polymer ?
#
loop_
_entity_poly.entity_id
_entity_poly.type
_entity_poly.pdbx_seq_one_letter_code
_entity_poly.pdbx_strand_id
1 'polypeptide(L)'
;MQHFWPANQSQIYRTLAELEEGGLVEKEVIEREERLDMKIYNITETGHGELHQWLATPLPEHDTREPFLIQIYFGGKLSDKEILNLLNRKLKEIEERIAVYEAVYQMTQATPSKVADKRTNFFGMLTLELGYINSKSDAAWLRSAIERVEKKNYNIKIGS
;
A
#
# COMPACT_ATOMS: atom_id res chain seq x y z
N MET A 1 5.95 2.41 2.24
CA MET A 1 5.74 2.33 0.78
C MET A 1 5.07 1.02 0.40
N GLN A 2 5.60 -0.15 0.80
CA GLN A 2 5.02 -1.46 0.46
C GLN A 2 3.52 -1.60 0.78
N HIS A 3 3.01 -0.87 1.76
CA HIS A 3 1.61 -0.91 2.17
C HIS A 3 0.62 -0.20 1.25
N PHE A 4 1.07 0.68 0.35
CA PHE A 4 0.21 1.40 -0.62
C PHE A 4 0.74 1.36 -2.04
N TRP A 5 2.05 1.11 -2.23
CA TRP A 5 2.70 1.02 -3.52
C TRP A 5 3.71 -0.14 -3.53
N PRO A 6 3.23 -1.39 -3.61
CA PRO A 6 4.11 -2.54 -3.73
C PRO A 6 4.78 -2.50 -5.11
N ALA A 7 6.11 -2.47 -5.14
CA ALA A 7 6.90 -2.64 -6.34
C ALA A 7 7.82 -3.85 -6.15
N ASN A 8 7.86 -4.73 -7.14
CA ASN A 8 8.81 -5.85 -7.12
C ASN A 8 10.19 -5.40 -7.65
N GLN A 9 11.21 -6.20 -7.39
CA GLN A 9 12.59 -5.85 -7.75
C GLN A 9 12.78 -5.66 -9.27
N SER A 10 12.14 -6.49 -10.10
CA SER A 10 12.28 -6.38 -11.55
C SER A 10 11.63 -5.11 -12.12
N GLN A 11 10.49 -4.68 -11.55
CA GLN A 11 9.87 -3.39 -11.86
C GLN A 11 10.80 -2.24 -11.50
N ILE A 12 11.39 -2.26 -10.30
CA ILE A 12 12.33 -1.22 -9.85
C ILE A 12 13.53 -1.12 -10.79
N TYR A 13 14.18 -2.24 -11.13
CA TYR A 13 15.35 -2.21 -12.00
C TYR A 13 15.04 -1.75 -13.42
N ARG A 14 13.89 -2.16 -13.98
CA ARG A 14 13.45 -1.69 -15.29
C ARG A 14 13.18 -0.19 -15.28
N THR A 15 12.46 0.31 -14.29
CA THR A 15 12.17 1.74 -14.16
C THR A 15 13.44 2.56 -13.93
N LEU A 16 14.42 2.07 -13.16
CA LEU A 16 15.71 2.75 -13.01
C LEU A 16 16.47 2.87 -14.34
N ALA A 17 16.43 1.84 -15.19
CA ALA A 17 17.04 1.91 -16.52
C ALA A 17 16.33 2.93 -17.42
N GLU A 18 14.99 2.97 -17.40
CA GLU A 18 14.20 3.96 -18.15
C GLU A 18 14.47 5.39 -17.68
N LEU A 19 14.58 5.60 -16.36
CA LEU A 19 14.92 6.92 -15.77
C LEU A 19 16.35 7.35 -16.14
N GLU A 20 17.29 6.40 -16.22
CA GLU A 20 18.68 6.65 -16.63
C GLU A 20 18.73 7.05 -18.11
N GLU A 21 18.04 6.30 -18.98
CA GLU A 21 17.93 6.61 -20.41
C GLU A 21 17.28 7.99 -20.65
N GLY A 22 16.31 8.36 -19.82
CA GLY A 22 15.68 9.68 -19.83
C GLY A 22 16.52 10.81 -19.20
N GLY A 23 17.70 10.53 -18.64
CA GLY A 23 18.56 11.51 -17.98
C GLY A 23 18.00 12.06 -16.66
N LEU A 24 17.01 11.39 -16.07
CA LEU A 24 16.39 11.77 -14.80
C LEU A 24 17.17 11.24 -13.59
N VAL A 25 17.96 10.19 -13.79
CA VAL A 25 18.94 9.67 -12.83
C VAL A 25 20.27 9.39 -13.52
N GLU A 26 21.36 9.42 -12.77
CA GLU A 26 22.68 8.96 -13.20
C GLU A 26 23.08 7.71 -12.41
N LYS A 27 23.79 6.79 -13.06
CA LYS A 27 24.24 5.53 -12.45
C LYS A 27 25.75 5.55 -12.22
N GLU A 28 26.14 5.30 -10.99
CA GLU A 28 27.53 5.02 -10.60
C GLU A 28 27.68 3.52 -10.32
N VAL A 29 28.72 2.89 -10.88
CA VAL A 29 29.05 1.48 -10.60
C VAL A 29 30.27 1.45 -9.69
N ILE A 30 30.07 0.94 -8.47
CA ILE A 30 31.14 0.71 -7.52
C ILE A 30 31.56 -0.76 -7.65
N GLU A 31 32.72 -0.97 -8.26
CA GLU A 31 33.38 -2.27 -8.34
C GLU A 31 33.73 -2.78 -6.94
N ARG A 32 33.49 -4.08 -6.69
CA ARG A 32 33.81 -4.71 -5.41
C ARG A 32 34.53 -6.03 -5.67
N GLU A 33 35.78 -6.14 -5.20
CA GLU A 33 36.70 -7.24 -5.54
C GLU A 33 36.13 -8.66 -5.29
N GLU A 34 35.27 -8.86 -4.29
CA GLU A 34 34.73 -10.17 -3.91
C GLU A 34 33.20 -10.26 -3.92
N ARG A 35 32.50 -9.26 -4.49
CA ARG A 35 31.02 -9.19 -4.49
C ARG A 35 30.50 -8.65 -5.82
N LEU A 36 29.21 -8.86 -6.06
CA LEU A 36 28.51 -8.21 -7.17
C LEU A 36 28.70 -6.69 -7.09
N ASP A 37 28.99 -6.08 -8.25
CA ASP A 37 29.09 -4.64 -8.40
C ASP A 37 27.86 -3.95 -7.83
N MET A 38 28.11 -2.87 -7.09
CA MET A 38 27.03 -2.08 -6.52
C MET A 38 26.70 -0.93 -7.46
N LYS A 39 25.45 -0.87 -7.93
CA LYS A 39 24.93 0.24 -8.72
C LYS A 39 24.27 1.25 -7.78
N ILE A 40 24.81 2.46 -7.71
CA ILE A 40 24.20 3.60 -7.04
C ILE A 40 23.52 4.48 -8.10
N TYR A 41 22.29 4.90 -7.83
CA TYR A 41 21.58 5.85 -8.68
C TYR A 41 21.42 7.16 -7.93
N ASN A 42 21.81 8.26 -8.54
CA ASN A 42 21.59 9.61 -8.04
C ASN A 42 20.59 10.32 -8.94
N ILE A 43 19.67 11.07 -8.34
CA ILE A 43 18.72 11.89 -9.10
C ILE A 43 19.45 13.10 -9.69
N THR A 44 19.18 13.43 -10.95
CA THR A 44 19.76 14.61 -11.61
C THR A 44 18.94 15.87 -11.32
N GLU A 45 19.45 17.04 -11.67
CA GLU A 45 18.68 18.30 -11.59
C GLU A 45 17.40 18.22 -12.43
N THR A 46 17.49 17.65 -13.64
CA THR A 46 16.32 17.38 -14.49
C THR A 46 15.34 16.44 -13.80
N GLY A 47 15.84 15.38 -13.15
CA GLY A 47 15.02 14.47 -12.35
C GLY A 47 14.30 15.15 -11.20
N HIS A 48 14.97 16.07 -10.50
CA HIS A 48 14.34 16.89 -9.45
C HIS A 48 13.21 17.78 -10.01
N GLY A 49 13.44 18.40 -11.17
CA GLY A 49 12.43 19.20 -11.87
C GLY A 49 11.20 18.38 -12.24
N GLU A 50 11.41 17.21 -12.84
CA GLU A 50 10.33 16.28 -13.23
C GLU A 50 9.54 15.78 -12.01
N LEU A 51 10.23 15.38 -10.93
CA LEU A 51 9.60 14.96 -9.68
C LEU A 51 8.75 16.09 -9.08
N HIS A 52 9.28 17.32 -9.06
CA HIS A 52 8.55 18.48 -8.56
C HIS A 52 7.29 18.77 -9.39
N GLN A 53 7.42 18.74 -10.72
CA GLN A 53 6.29 18.93 -11.62
C GLN A 53 5.22 17.84 -11.41
N TRP A 54 5.62 16.58 -11.28
CA TRP A 54 4.71 15.49 -10.99
C TRP A 54 3.97 15.68 -9.65
N LEU A 55 4.69 16.05 -8.58
CA LEU A 55 4.10 16.32 -7.26
C LEU A 55 3.09 17.48 -7.28
N ALA A 56 3.28 18.46 -8.17
CA ALA A 56 2.40 19.62 -8.31
C ALA A 56 1.21 19.40 -9.26
N THR A 57 1.18 18.26 -9.96
CA THR A 57 0.16 17.97 -10.97
C THR A 57 -0.92 17.05 -10.38
N PRO A 58 -2.21 17.44 -10.45
CA PRO A 58 -3.30 16.55 -10.05
C PRO A 58 -3.25 15.24 -10.83
N LEU A 59 -3.36 14.12 -10.13
CA LEU A 59 -3.50 12.82 -10.78
C LEU A 59 -4.91 12.72 -11.40
N PRO A 60 -5.04 12.11 -12.60
CA PRO A 60 -6.35 11.84 -13.16
C PRO A 60 -7.13 10.87 -12.26
N GLU A 61 -8.46 10.89 -12.38
CA GLU A 61 -9.27 9.86 -11.73
C GLU A 61 -8.91 8.49 -12.28
N HIS A 62 -8.72 7.53 -11.36
CA HIS A 62 -8.40 6.15 -11.71
C HIS A 62 -9.50 5.22 -11.22
N ASP A 63 -9.96 4.34 -12.12
CA ASP A 63 -10.88 3.25 -11.76
C ASP A 63 -10.21 2.31 -10.77
N THR A 64 -10.67 2.34 -9.52
CA THR A 64 -10.22 1.41 -8.49
C THR A 64 -10.93 0.08 -8.68
N ARG A 65 -10.17 -0.97 -8.99
CA ARG A 65 -10.71 -2.34 -9.15
C ARG A 65 -10.49 -3.13 -7.87
N GLU A 66 -11.59 -3.62 -7.28
CA GLU A 66 -11.58 -4.39 -6.04
C GLU A 66 -12.08 -5.83 -6.29
N PRO A 67 -11.20 -6.79 -6.64
CA PRO A 67 -11.61 -8.16 -6.97
C PRO A 67 -12.41 -8.87 -5.87
N PHE A 68 -12.10 -8.56 -4.61
CA PHE A 68 -12.83 -9.10 -3.47
C PHE A 68 -14.32 -8.68 -3.49
N LEU A 69 -14.62 -7.43 -3.85
CA LEU A 69 -16.01 -6.96 -3.95
C LEU A 69 -16.77 -7.66 -5.07
N ILE A 70 -16.09 -8.06 -6.15
CA ILE A 70 -16.70 -8.91 -7.20
C ILE A 70 -17.06 -10.29 -6.65
N GLN A 71 -16.21 -10.89 -5.80
CA GLN A 71 -16.54 -12.16 -5.15
C GLN A 71 -17.76 -12.02 -4.22
N ILE A 72 -17.84 -10.92 -3.47
CA ILE A 72 -19.00 -10.62 -2.61
C ILE A 72 -20.26 -10.38 -3.42
N TYR A 73 -20.18 -9.64 -4.53
CA TYR A 73 -21.30 -9.38 -5.43
C TYR A 73 -21.94 -10.67 -5.93
N PHE A 74 -21.14 -11.67 -6.30
CA PHE A 74 -21.62 -12.99 -6.70
C PHE A 74 -21.80 -13.98 -5.54
N GLY A 75 -21.58 -13.54 -4.29
CA GLY A 75 -21.54 -14.39 -3.09
C GLY A 75 -22.84 -15.13 -2.80
N GLY A 76 -23.99 -14.63 -3.29
CA GLY A 76 -25.28 -15.31 -3.16
C GLY A 76 -25.37 -16.66 -3.87
N LYS A 77 -24.37 -17.03 -4.68
CA LYS A 77 -24.25 -18.36 -5.31
C LYS A 77 -23.57 -19.40 -4.41
N LEU A 78 -22.95 -18.97 -3.31
CA LEU A 78 -22.23 -19.83 -2.38
C LEU A 78 -23.15 -20.29 -1.24
N SER A 79 -22.83 -21.44 -0.65
CA SER A 79 -23.40 -21.84 0.63
C SER A 79 -22.95 -20.91 1.75
N ASP A 80 -23.72 -20.86 2.85
CA ASP A 80 -23.37 -20.07 4.05
C ASP A 80 -21.94 -20.38 4.53
N LYS A 81 -21.53 -21.65 4.53
CA LYS A 81 -20.17 -22.06 4.92
C LYS A 81 -19.09 -21.48 4.00
N GLU A 82 -19.33 -21.48 2.69
CA GLU A 82 -18.36 -21.00 1.70
C GLU A 82 -18.19 -19.48 1.77
N ILE A 83 -19.28 -18.72 1.85
CA ILE A 83 -19.20 -17.26 1.95
C ILE A 83 -18.61 -16.82 3.30
N LEU A 84 -18.95 -17.51 4.40
CA LEU A 84 -18.35 -17.23 5.71
C LEU A 84 -16.85 -17.52 5.71
N ASN A 85 -16.39 -18.59 5.08
CA ASN A 85 -14.96 -18.87 4.93
C ASN A 85 -14.24 -17.78 4.12
N LEU A 86 -14.86 -17.32 3.02
CA LEU A 86 -14.30 -16.23 2.21
C LEU A 86 -14.16 -14.94 3.03
N LEU A 87 -15.20 -14.54 3.75
CA LEU A 87 -15.23 -13.34 4.58
C LEU A 87 -14.22 -13.42 5.74
N ASN A 88 -14.18 -14.55 6.46
CA ASN A 88 -13.25 -14.75 7.58
C ASN A 88 -11.79 -14.74 7.13
N ARG A 89 -11.48 -15.34 5.97
CA ARG A 89 -10.12 -15.26 5.40
C ARG A 89 -9.74 -13.82 5.12
N LYS A 90 -10.63 -13.05 4.49
CA LYS A 90 -10.37 -11.63 4.22
C LYS A 90 -10.20 -10.83 5.52
N LEU A 91 -11.02 -11.09 6.53
CA LEU A 91 -10.92 -10.43 7.84
C LEU A 91 -9.54 -10.67 8.46
N LYS A 92 -9.08 -11.93 8.46
CA LYS A 92 -7.76 -12.29 8.97
C LYS A 92 -6.63 -11.55 8.23
N GLU A 93 -6.67 -11.52 6.89
CA GLU A 93 -5.69 -10.77 6.08
C GLU A 93 -5.64 -9.28 6.45
N ILE A 94 -6.80 -8.67 6.72
CA ILE A 94 -6.89 -7.25 7.12
C ILE A 94 -6.39 -7.04 8.54
N GLU A 95 -6.69 -7.95 9.48
CA GLU A 95 -6.20 -7.89 10.86
C GLU A 95 -4.67 -8.02 10.93
N GLU A 96 -4.08 -8.91 10.13
CA GLU A 96 -2.62 -9.03 9.98
C GLU A 96 -2.01 -7.72 9.46
N ARG A 97 -2.66 -7.07 8.47
CA ARG A 97 -2.22 -5.77 7.95
C ARG A 97 -2.32 -4.64 8.98
N ILE A 98 -3.38 -4.64 9.79
CA ILE A 98 -3.52 -3.68 10.92
C ILE A 98 -2.35 -3.84 11.88
N ALA A 99 -2.00 -5.08 12.26
CA ALA A 99 -0.88 -5.33 13.16
C ALA A 99 0.46 -4.84 12.57
N VAL A 100 0.67 -4.98 11.25
CA VAL A 100 1.85 -4.42 10.56
C VAL A 100 1.89 -2.89 10.68
N TYR A 101 0.77 -2.20 10.49
CA TYR A 101 0.72 -0.75 10.65
C TYR A 101 1.07 -0.31 12.07
N GLU A 102 0.51 -0.98 13.06
CA GLU A 102 0.81 -0.70 14.48
C GLU A 102 2.29 -0.92 14.77
N ALA A 103 2.88 -2.01 14.28
CA ALA A 103 4.30 -2.29 14.47
C ALA A 103 5.20 -1.23 13.80
N VAL A 104 4.90 -0.82 12.56
CA VAL A 104 5.66 0.23 11.85
C VAL A 104 5.55 1.58 12.59
N TYR A 105 4.37 1.91 13.10
CA TYR A 105 4.17 3.12 13.88
C TYR A 105 5.02 3.11 15.16
N GLN A 106 4.96 2.02 15.94
CA GLN A 106 5.75 1.90 17.17
C GLN A 106 7.26 1.96 16.90
N MET A 107 7.73 1.30 15.85
CA MET A 107 9.15 1.32 15.47
C MET A 107 9.61 2.74 15.10
N THR A 108 8.79 3.49 14.37
CA THR A 108 9.09 4.88 13.99
C THR A 108 9.14 5.80 15.21
N GLN A 109 8.25 5.60 16.18
CA GLN A 109 8.23 6.38 17.43
C GLN A 109 9.43 6.05 18.33
N ALA A 110 9.82 4.77 18.40
CA ALA A 110 10.95 4.32 19.23
C ALA A 110 12.31 4.72 18.64
N THR A 111 12.41 4.77 17.31
CA THR A 111 13.64 5.15 16.59
C THR A 111 13.34 6.27 15.59
N PRO A 112 13.22 7.53 16.04
CA PRO A 112 13.02 8.65 15.14
C PRO A 112 14.19 8.71 14.14
N SER A 113 13.87 8.76 12.85
CA SER A 113 14.89 8.92 11.81
C SER A 113 15.72 10.18 12.08
N LYS A 114 17.04 10.01 12.23
CA LYS A 114 17.98 11.14 12.32
C LYS A 114 18.26 11.81 10.98
N VAL A 115 17.84 11.18 9.88
CA VAL A 115 18.18 11.55 8.50
C VAL A 115 17.06 12.37 7.86
N ALA A 116 15.79 12.04 8.15
CA ALA A 116 14.64 12.73 7.59
C ALA A 116 14.16 13.83 8.55
N ASP A 117 13.88 15.02 8.01
CA ASP A 117 13.31 16.12 8.78
C ASP A 117 11.87 15.79 9.26
N LYS A 118 11.36 16.59 10.21
CA LYS A 118 10.04 16.38 10.82
C LYS A 118 8.90 16.36 9.79
N ARG A 119 8.98 17.20 8.75
CA ARG A 119 7.93 17.32 7.71
C ARG A 119 7.95 16.08 6.82
N THR A 120 9.13 15.60 6.43
CA THR A 120 9.27 14.36 5.66
C THR A 120 8.69 13.16 6.41
N ASN A 121 9.01 13.03 7.71
CA ASN A 121 8.43 11.98 8.55
C ASN A 121 6.90 12.10 8.67
N PHE A 122 6.39 13.31 8.84
CA PHE A 122 4.95 13.57 8.92
C PHE A 122 4.20 13.07 7.68
N PHE A 123 4.65 13.42 6.47
CA PHE A 123 3.99 12.95 5.24
C PHE A 123 4.09 11.43 5.06
N GLY A 124 5.21 10.82 5.49
CA GLY A 124 5.32 9.36 5.55
C GLY A 124 4.26 8.74 6.48
N MET A 125 4.07 9.31 7.67
CA MET A 125 3.08 8.84 8.64
C MET A 125 1.63 9.03 8.17
N LEU A 126 1.31 10.09 7.43
CA LEU A 126 -0.03 10.25 6.84
C LEU A 126 -0.43 9.07 5.94
N THR A 127 0.52 8.51 5.18
CA THR A 127 0.23 7.32 4.35
C THR A 127 -0.05 6.07 5.19
N LEU A 128 0.60 5.95 6.36
CA LEU A 128 0.40 4.85 7.29
C LEU A 128 -0.96 4.97 7.99
N GLU A 129 -1.28 6.17 8.46
CA GLU A 129 -2.53 6.51 9.14
C GLU A 129 -3.75 6.21 8.25
N LEU A 130 -3.73 6.67 6.99
CA LEU A 130 -4.83 6.40 6.05
C LEU A 130 -5.04 4.89 5.84
N GLY A 131 -3.96 4.13 5.63
CA GLY A 131 -4.02 2.68 5.49
C GLY A 131 -4.59 1.97 6.72
N TYR A 132 -4.22 2.44 7.91
CA TYR A 132 -4.75 1.95 9.18
C TYR A 132 -6.25 2.22 9.33
N ILE A 133 -6.69 3.46 9.10
CA ILE A 133 -8.10 3.87 9.20
C ILE A 133 -8.97 3.06 8.23
N ASN A 134 -8.54 2.93 6.97
CA ASN A 134 -9.26 2.15 5.97
C ASN A 134 -9.35 0.67 6.39
N SER A 135 -8.24 0.07 6.82
CA SER A 135 -8.22 -1.33 7.24
C SER A 135 -9.09 -1.59 8.48
N LYS A 136 -9.12 -0.65 9.44
CA LYS A 136 -10.01 -0.73 10.61
C LYS A 136 -11.47 -0.66 10.20
N SER A 137 -11.80 0.20 9.24
CA SER A 137 -13.15 0.34 8.70
C SER A 137 -13.58 -0.92 7.96
N ASP A 138 -12.72 -1.48 7.11
CA ASP A 138 -12.96 -2.75 6.40
C ASP A 138 -13.17 -3.91 7.37
N ALA A 139 -12.33 -4.03 8.40
CA ALA A 139 -12.44 -5.08 9.41
C ALA A 139 -13.76 -4.96 10.20
N ALA A 140 -14.17 -3.75 10.56
CA ALA A 140 -15.45 -3.50 11.22
C ALA A 140 -16.63 -3.92 10.32
N TRP A 141 -16.58 -3.55 9.04
CA TRP A 141 -17.60 -3.95 8.07
C TRP A 141 -17.63 -5.48 7.87
N LEU A 142 -16.48 -6.15 7.74
CA LEU A 142 -16.39 -7.60 7.60
C LEU A 142 -16.98 -8.34 8.80
N ARG A 143 -16.64 -7.93 10.03
CA ARG A 143 -17.22 -8.51 11.25
C ARG A 143 -18.74 -8.38 11.25
N SER A 144 -19.27 -7.21 10.90
CA SER A 144 -20.71 -6.98 10.78
C SER A 144 -21.35 -7.82 9.66
N ALA A 145 -20.68 -7.96 8.51
CA ALA A 145 -21.17 -8.77 7.40
C ALA A 145 -21.22 -10.26 7.76
N ILE A 146 -20.18 -10.78 8.42
CA ILE A 146 -20.12 -12.15 8.93
C ILE A 146 -21.29 -12.41 9.88
N GLU A 147 -21.47 -11.55 10.91
CA GLU A 147 -22.57 -11.69 11.87
C GLU A 147 -23.94 -11.67 11.19
N ARG A 148 -24.13 -10.81 10.19
CA ARG A 148 -25.39 -10.75 9.41
C ARG A 148 -25.64 -12.04 8.63
N VAL A 149 -24.63 -12.61 8.00
CA VAL A 149 -24.75 -13.88 7.28
C VAL A 149 -25.08 -15.01 8.26
N GLU A 150 -24.38 -15.11 9.39
CA GLU A 150 -24.62 -16.12 10.43
C GLU A 150 -26.06 -16.06 10.96
N LYS A 151 -26.58 -14.85 11.16
CA LYS A 151 -27.96 -14.60 11.65
C LYS A 151 -29.02 -14.59 10.54
N LYS A 152 -28.63 -14.78 9.28
CA LYS A 152 -29.50 -14.64 8.09
C LYS A 152 -30.24 -13.30 8.06
N ASN A 153 -29.57 -12.24 8.51
CA ASN A 153 -30.08 -10.88 8.56
C ASN A 153 -29.56 -10.09 7.35
N TYR A 154 -30.36 -10.01 6.30
CA TYR A 154 -29.99 -9.36 5.03
C TYR A 154 -30.32 -7.86 4.97
N ASN A 155 -30.54 -7.21 6.11
CA ASN A 155 -30.84 -5.78 6.15
C ASN A 155 -29.58 -4.93 5.92
N ILE A 156 -29.69 -3.95 5.03
CA ILE A 156 -28.65 -2.96 4.73
C ILE A 156 -29.09 -1.59 5.26
N LYS A 157 -28.17 -0.84 5.87
CA LYS A 157 -28.35 0.55 6.29
C LYS A 157 -27.20 1.38 5.73
N ILE A 158 -27.51 2.47 5.03
CA ILE A 158 -26.54 3.41 4.47
C ILE A 158 -26.99 4.80 4.87
N GLY A 159 -26.11 5.56 5.53
CA GLY A 159 -26.45 6.86 6.12
C GLY A 159 -27.34 6.71 7.36
N SER A 160 -27.29 7.70 8.25
CA SER A 160 -28.24 7.85 9.37
C SER A 160 -29.64 8.17 8.85
#